data_AF-A0A243S6Z5-F1
#
_entry.id   AF-A0A243S6Z5-F1
#
_cell.length_a   1.000
_cell.length_b   1.000
_cell.length_c   1.000
_cell.angle_alpha   90.00
_cell.angle_beta   90.00
_cell.angle_gamma   90.00
#
_symmetry.space_group_name_H-M   'P 1'
#
loop_
_entity.id
_entity.type
_entity.pdbx_description
1 polymer ?
#
loop_
_entity_poly.entity_id
_entity_poly.type
_entity_poly.pdbx_seq_one_letter_code
_entity_poly.pdbx_strand_id
1 'polypeptide(L)' 'MADFTSETVTRRIHRWVVPAAEPWGAAAAEIGKAWAVAELAYREAHGLDREQPLHDDALRFHVRDEAVVIEFTTDTPAP' A
#
# COMPACT_ATOMS: atom_id res chain seq x y z
N MET A 1 -10.47 -39.62 -9.92
CA MET A 1 -11.18 -38.36 -10.22
C MET A 1 -10.58 -37.33 -9.29
N ALA A 2 -10.21 -36.14 -9.77
CA ALA A 2 -9.55 -35.14 -8.91
C ALA A 2 -10.60 -34.13 -8.42
N ASP A 3 -10.68 -33.94 -7.10
CA ASP A 3 -11.64 -33.05 -6.41
C ASP A 3 -11.06 -31.65 -6.20
N PHE A 4 -10.43 -31.05 -7.22
CA PHE A 4 -9.88 -29.71 -7.08
C PHE A 4 -10.90 -28.64 -7.49
N THR A 5 -10.87 -27.50 -6.79
CA THR A 5 -11.58 -26.28 -7.15
C THR A 5 -10.58 -25.22 -7.60
N SER A 6 -11.01 -24.29 -8.45
CA SER A 6 -10.22 -23.15 -8.90
C SER A 6 -10.97 -21.85 -8.62
N GLU A 7 -10.24 -20.82 -8.20
CA GLU A 7 -10.76 -19.48 -7.99
C GLU A 7 -9.87 -18.47 -8.72
N THR A 8 -10.48 -17.42 -9.27
CA THR A 8 -9.79 -16.27 -9.86
C THR A 8 -10.13 -15.03 -9.04
N VAL A 9 -9.11 -14.34 -8.54
CA VAL A 9 -9.27 -13.13 -7.72
C VAL A 9 -8.54 -11.96 -8.39
N THR A 10 -9.25 -10.84 -8.56
CA THR A 10 -8.67 -9.57 -9.01
C THR A 10 -8.61 -8.60 -7.83
N ARG A 11 -7.42 -8.09 -7.50
CA ARG A 11 -7.23 -7.08 -6.44
C ARG A 11 -6.45 -5.90 -6.98
N ARG A 12 -6.81 -4.69 -6.55
CA ARG A 12 -6.07 -3.48 -6.85
C ARG A 12 -5.16 -3.15 -5.67
N ILE A 13 -3.86 -3.12 -5.90
CA ILE A 13 -2.86 -2.78 -4.86
C ILE A 13 -2.24 -1.44 -5.22
N HIS A 14 -2.34 -0.49 -4.30
CA HIS A 14 -1.69 0.82 -4.41
C HIS A 14 -0.34 0.74 -3.71
N ARG A 15 0.75 1.09 -4.42
CA ARG A 15 2.12 0.98 -3.91
C ARG A 15 2.92 2.25 -4.16
N TRP A 16 3.61 2.70 -3.12
CA TRP A 16 4.63 3.73 -3.20
C TRP A 16 5.97 3.10 -2.83
N VAL A 17 6.92 3.17 -3.75
CA VAL A 17 8.24 2.55 -3.63
C VAL A 17 9.25 3.66 -3.38
N VAL A 18 9.85 3.66 -2.19
CA VAL A 18 10.88 4.61 -1.78
C VAL A 18 12.24 3.93 -1.87
N PRO A 19 13.15 4.38 -2.75
CA PRO A 19 14.49 3.82 -2.83
C PRO A 19 15.23 3.92 -1.50
N ALA A 20 15.88 2.83 -1.12
CA ALA A 20 16.61 2.63 0.12
C ALA A 20 17.96 1.95 -0.16
N ALA A 21 18.68 2.44 -1.18
CA ALA A 21 19.95 1.85 -1.62
C ALA A 21 21.02 1.90 -0.52
N GLU A 22 21.82 0.85 -0.45
CA GLU A 22 22.92 0.75 0.49
C GLU A 22 24.07 1.71 0.15
N PRO A 23 24.94 2.00 1.15
CA PRO A 23 24.78 1.78 2.59
C PRO A 23 23.87 2.74 3.37
N TRP A 24 23.28 3.75 2.74
CA TRP A 24 22.59 4.83 3.47
C TRP A 24 21.11 4.58 3.73
N GLY A 25 20.47 3.71 2.93
CA GLY A 25 19.04 3.44 3.04
C GLY A 25 18.18 4.62 2.56
N ALA A 26 16.91 4.60 2.93
CA ALA A 26 15.95 5.65 2.57
C ALA A 26 16.01 6.81 3.56
N ALA A 27 16.00 8.04 3.03
CA ALA A 27 15.88 9.22 3.86
C ALA A 27 14.49 9.26 4.54
N ALA A 28 14.46 9.54 5.85
CA ALA A 28 13.21 9.65 6.60
C ALA A 28 12.23 10.67 5.99
N ALA A 29 12.74 11.75 5.39
CA ALA A 29 11.93 12.74 4.69
C ALA A 29 11.22 12.16 3.44
N GLU A 30 11.86 11.27 2.69
CA GLU A 30 11.24 10.64 1.51
C GLU A 30 10.19 9.61 1.93
N ILE A 31 10.47 8.84 3.00
CA ILE A 31 9.47 7.95 3.60
C ILE A 31 8.26 8.76 4.07
N GLY A 32 8.48 9.89 4.74
CA GLY A 32 7.39 10.77 5.22
C GLY A 32 6.54 11.34 4.08
N LYS A 33 7.16 11.75 2.95
CA LYS A 33 6.43 12.20 1.76
C LYS A 33 5.57 11.07 1.17
N ALA A 34 6.15 9.88 1.00
CA ALA A 34 5.44 8.73 0.46
C ALA A 34 4.28 8.31 1.37
N TRP A 35 4.50 8.32 2.68
CA TRP A 35 3.46 8.05 3.67
C TRP A 35 2.31 9.05 3.54
N ALA A 36 2.58 10.36 3.55
CA ALA A 36 1.53 11.38 3.42
C ALA A 36 0.67 11.21 2.14
N VAL A 37 1.30 10.86 1.01
CA VAL A 37 0.57 10.60 -0.25
C VAL A 37 -0.23 9.30 -0.16
N ALA A 38 0.33 8.24 0.45
CA ALA A 38 -0.36 6.97 0.63
C ALA A 38 -1.62 7.13 1.50
N GLU A 39 -1.55 7.93 2.56
CA GLU A 39 -2.72 8.21 3.40
C GLU A 39 -3.80 8.98 2.64
N LEU A 40 -3.42 9.97 1.83
CA LEU A 40 -4.37 10.73 1.02
C LEU A 40 -5.09 9.81 0.03
N ALA A 41 -4.34 8.95 -0.64
CA ALA A 41 -4.91 7.97 -1.57
C ALA A 41 -5.82 6.95 -0.87
N TYR A 42 -5.48 6.52 0.34
CA TYR A 42 -6.36 5.65 1.13
C TYR A 42 -7.67 6.36 1.47
N ARG A 43 -7.59 7.61 1.95
CA ARG A 43 -8.79 8.40 2.26
C ARG A 43 -9.68 8.56 1.03
N GLU A 44 -9.10 8.90 -0.11
CA GLU A 44 -9.82 9.03 -1.38
C GLU A 44 -10.49 7.71 -1.79
N ALA A 45 -9.76 6.60 -1.72
CA ALA A 45 -10.29 5.28 -2.08
C ALA A 45 -11.43 4.80 -1.18
N HIS A 46 -11.45 5.23 0.09
CA HIS A 46 -12.45 4.83 1.08
C HIS A 46 -13.49 5.92 1.39
N GLY A 47 -13.44 7.07 0.69
CA GLY A 47 -14.37 8.18 0.90
C GLY A 47 -14.29 8.82 2.28
N LEU A 48 -13.12 8.78 2.92
CA LEU A 48 -12.91 9.30 4.28
C LEU A 48 -12.63 10.80 4.24
N ASP A 49 -13.07 11.50 5.29
CA ASP A 49 -12.74 12.91 5.46
C ASP A 49 -11.24 13.09 5.76
N ARG A 50 -10.69 14.26 5.41
CA ARG A 50 -9.28 14.59 5.63
C ARG A 50 -8.88 14.55 7.10
N GLU A 51 -9.76 15.01 7.98
CA GLU A 51 -9.51 15.09 9.42
C GLU A 51 -9.81 13.77 10.15
N GLN A 52 -10.41 12.80 9.45
CA GLN A 52 -10.69 11.50 10.04
C GLN A 52 -9.38 10.75 10.30
N PRO A 53 -9.15 10.26 11.53
CA PRO A 53 -8.03 9.38 11.83
C PRO A 53 -8.12 8.13 10.96
N LEU A 54 -7.00 7.76 10.35
CA LEU A 54 -6.88 6.47 9.69
C LEU A 54 -6.75 5.37 10.73
N HIS A 55 -7.22 4.17 10.38
CA HIS A 55 -6.98 3.01 11.21
C HIS A 55 -5.48 2.66 11.20
N ASP A 56 -4.96 2.17 12.33
CA ASP A 56 -3.52 1.90 12.53
C ASP A 56 -2.94 0.91 11.50
N ASP A 57 -3.81 0.14 10.84
CA ASP A 57 -3.42 -0.89 9.87
C ASP A 57 -3.81 -0.58 8.42
N ALA A 58 -4.26 0.67 8.16
CA ALA A 58 -4.69 1.15 6.85
C ALA A 58 -3.57 1.06 5.79
N LEU A 59 -2.32 1.28 6.21
CA LEU A 59 -1.14 1.20 5.36
C LEU A 59 -0.17 0.14 5.89
N ARG A 60 0.41 -0.65 4.99
CA ARG A 60 1.44 -1.63 5.32
C ARG A 60 2.78 -1.19 4.76
N PHE A 61 3.81 -1.29 5.60
CA PHE A 61 5.20 -1.00 5.25
C PHE A 61 5.96 -2.31 5.15
N HIS A 62 6.70 -2.51 4.07
CA HIS A 62 7.61 -3.65 3.94
C HIS A 62 8.86 -3.24 3.17
N VAL A 63 9.96 -3.93 3.43
CA VAL A 63 11.19 -3.78 2.66
C VAL A 63 11.15 -4.77 1.50
N ARG A 64 11.50 -4.31 0.31
CA ARG A 64 11.64 -5.15 -0.88
C ARG A 64 12.89 -4.72 -1.64
N ASP A 65 13.82 -5.66 -1.83
CA ASP A 65 15.10 -5.43 -2.48
C ASP A 65 15.81 -4.22 -1.82
N GLU A 66 16.09 -3.16 -2.59
CA GLU A 66 16.68 -1.90 -2.12
C GLU A 66 15.63 -0.80 -1.93
N ALA A 67 14.43 -1.13 -1.46
CA ALA A 67 13.35 -0.16 -1.30
C ALA A 67 12.47 -0.42 -0.08
N VAL A 68 11.90 0.67 0.45
CA VAL A 68 10.77 0.64 1.38
C VAL A 68 9.50 0.83 0.58
N VAL A 69 8.55 -0.09 0.73
CA VAL A 69 7.27 -0.05 0.04
C VAL A 69 6.16 0.22 1.05
N ILE A 70 5.32 1.20 0.73
CA ILE A 70 4.09 1.51 1.44
C ILE A 70 2.93 1.07 0.55
N GLU A 71 2.01 0.26 1.07
CA GLU A 71 0.91 -0.25 0.27
C GLU A 71 -0.42 -0.40 1.02
N PHE A 72 -1.51 -0.39 0.26
CA PHE A 72 -2.82 -0.88 0.66
C PHE A 72 -3.55 -1.50 -0.52
N THR A 73 -4.56 -2.33 -0.23
CA THR A 73 -5.38 -3.00 -1.24
C THR A 73 -6.79 -2.45 -1.22
N THR A 74 -7.36 -2.23 -2.40
CA THR A 74 -8.78 -1.98 -2.59
C THR A 74 -9.39 -3.17 -3.32
N ASP A 75 -10.43 -3.76 -2.72
CA ASP A 75 -11.27 -4.71 -3.43
C ASP A 75 -12.12 -3.91 -4.40
N THR A 76 -11.73 -3.91 -5.68
CA THR A 76 -12.63 -3.48 -6.74
C THR A 76 -13.42 -4.73 -7.13
N PRO A 77 -14.73 -4.83 -6.80
CA PRO A 77 -15.53 -5.90 -7.37
C PRO A 77 -15.47 -5.79 -8.91
N ALA A 78 -15.28 -6.91 -9.58
CA ALA A 78 -15.28 -6.95 -11.05
C ALA A 78 -16.59 -6.36 -11.60
N PRO A 79 -16.56 -5.63 -12.72
CA PRO A 79 -17.74 -5.00 -13.33
C PRO A 79 -18.80 -6.02 -13.77
#